data_AF-A0A8S9V363-F1
#
_entry.id   AF-A0A8S9V363-F1
#
_cell.length_a   1.000
_cell.length_b   1.000
_cell.length_c   1.000
_cell.angle_alpha   90.00
_cell.angle_beta   90.00
_cell.angle_gamma   90.00
#
_symmetry.space_group_name_H-M   'P 1'
#
loop_
_entity.id
_entity.type
_entity.pdbx_description
1 polymer ?
#
loop_
_entity_poly.entity_id
_entity_poly.type
_entity_poly.pdbx_seq_one_letter_code
_entity_poly.pdbx_strand_id
1 'polypeptide(L)'
;MHLNGGVLLGIAVLLARIIAITGTELSTNRFLRIRNIAKENDEERMTSMNSVPVVEKISRSVSFNAFHKIDPDVAVSQLVRAAQNSPKSEKIATSFQNKQLHAWLDGGVPPQTVFQFLALDTQGDNLFASPQFKAWLEYSMNFKKANPRTNTIPVIDTLAVYYSDEALVRIIKASKEAAHTKIRSDYFEKALFAKWVENKKTSAYISNMMGREMTPDEAFKLLTLDKAGDTTFTDPRFGTWLTFTKVFKKEHPKLKTNPAIDTLTTYLDDQVLSKLIKRAEQSPGMEEMATYVRNALLDKWVTDGKVPAFVVKKLGTSKERTAELLRTFLDKIKSRPPFKAEANVTRKRKRYANVVYN
;
A
#
# COMPACT_ATOMS: atom_id res chain seq x y z
N MET A 1 -31.34 -29.92 -16.99
CA MET A 1 -29.86 -29.99 -17.09
C MET A 1 -29.44 -29.63 -18.50
N HIS A 2 -28.21 -29.13 -18.66
CA HIS A 2 -27.56 -28.69 -19.91
C HIS A 2 -27.63 -27.18 -20.21
N LEU A 3 -26.71 -26.46 -19.57
CA LEU A 3 -26.17 -25.19 -20.03
C LEU A 3 -25.41 -25.46 -21.34
N ASN A 4 -25.98 -25.01 -22.45
CA ASN A 4 -25.44 -25.25 -23.80
C ASN A 4 -24.15 -24.46 -24.04
N GLY A 5 -23.18 -25.11 -24.66
CA GLY A 5 -21.86 -24.60 -25.06
C GLY A 5 -21.85 -23.45 -26.08
N GLY A 6 -22.97 -22.76 -26.29
CA GLY A 6 -23.11 -21.70 -27.30
C GLY A 6 -22.32 -20.41 -27.02
N VAL A 7 -21.97 -20.11 -25.77
CA VAL A 7 -21.21 -18.89 -25.44
C VAL A 7 -19.69 -19.08 -25.58
N LEU A 8 -19.19 -20.28 -25.26
CA LEU A 8 -17.81 -20.67 -25.53
C LEU A 8 -17.57 -20.83 -27.04
N LEU A 9 -18.54 -21.42 -27.76
CA LEU A 9 -18.52 -21.48 -29.22
C LEU A 9 -18.64 -20.06 -29.83
N GLY A 10 -19.44 -19.16 -29.26
CA GLY A 10 -19.59 -17.78 -29.75
C GLY A 10 -18.31 -16.95 -29.65
N ILE A 11 -17.53 -17.09 -28.57
CA ILE A 11 -16.24 -16.41 -28.39
C ILE A 11 -15.15 -17.07 -29.26
N ALA A 12 -15.13 -18.40 -29.35
CA ALA A 12 -14.22 -19.14 -30.23
C ALA A 12 -14.47 -18.88 -31.72
N VAL A 13 -15.73 -18.77 -32.14
CA VAL A 13 -16.13 -18.43 -33.53
C VAL A 13 -15.80 -16.97 -33.86
N LEU A 14 -15.90 -16.04 -32.88
CA LEU A 14 -15.47 -14.65 -33.06
C LEU A 14 -13.94 -14.57 -33.25
N LEU A 15 -13.18 -15.34 -32.47
CA LEU A 15 -11.71 -15.44 -32.57
C LEU A 15 -11.27 -16.18 -33.85
N ALA A 16 -11.96 -17.24 -34.25
CA ALA A 16 -11.71 -17.96 -35.51
C ALA A 16 -11.98 -17.09 -36.75
N ARG A 17 -12.99 -16.21 -36.71
CA ARG A 17 -13.21 -15.21 -37.76
C ARG A 17 -12.10 -14.15 -37.84
N ILE A 18 -11.50 -13.76 -36.72
CA ILE A 18 -10.36 -12.83 -36.71
C ILE A 18 -9.14 -13.49 -37.37
N ILE A 19 -8.90 -14.77 -37.09
CA ILE A 19 -7.81 -15.56 -37.67
C ILE A 19 -7.98 -15.76 -39.19
N ALA A 20 -9.21 -16.00 -39.66
CA ALA A 20 -9.49 -16.24 -41.08
C ALA A 20 -9.40 -14.98 -41.97
N ILE A 21 -9.47 -13.77 -41.40
CA ILE A 21 -9.47 -12.51 -42.15
C ILE A 21 -8.06 -11.92 -42.34
N THR A 22 -7.11 -12.21 -41.45
CA THR A 22 -5.80 -11.52 -41.44
C THR A 22 -4.63 -12.27 -42.05
N GLY A 23 -4.75 -13.58 -42.31
CA GLY A 23 -3.71 -14.35 -43.01
C GLY A 23 -2.33 -14.36 -42.35
N THR A 24 -2.23 -13.98 -41.07
CA THR A 24 -0.97 -13.94 -40.32
C THR A 24 -0.96 -15.04 -39.26
N GLU A 25 -0.03 -15.98 -39.36
CA GLU A 25 0.29 -16.97 -38.32
C GLU A 25 0.79 -16.25 -37.05
N LEU A 26 -0.14 -15.86 -36.18
CA LEU A 26 0.18 -15.52 -34.79
C LEU A 26 0.22 -16.81 -34.00
N SER A 27 1.45 -17.20 -33.61
CA SER A 27 1.79 -18.41 -32.85
C SER A 27 0.67 -18.87 -31.89
N THR A 28 0.03 -19.96 -32.29
CA THR A 28 -1.03 -20.72 -31.61
C THR A 28 -0.64 -21.29 -30.24
N ASN A 29 0.57 -21.03 -29.75
CA ASN A 29 1.06 -21.55 -28.48
C ASN A 29 0.53 -20.82 -27.23
N ARG A 30 -0.27 -19.75 -27.35
CA ARG A 30 -0.77 -18.98 -26.18
C ARG A 30 -2.28 -19.05 -25.91
N PHE A 31 -3.10 -19.59 -26.81
CA PHE A 31 -4.56 -19.44 -26.69
C PHE A 31 -5.25 -20.60 -25.99
N LEU A 32 -4.73 -20.96 -24.81
CA LEU A 32 -5.18 -22.03 -23.92
C LEU A 32 -4.51 -23.37 -24.27
N ARG A 33 -3.86 -23.98 -23.28
CA ARG A 33 -3.46 -25.38 -23.27
C ARG A 33 -4.72 -26.28 -23.23
N ILE A 34 -5.66 -26.10 -24.16
CA ILE A 34 -6.77 -27.01 -24.41
C ILE A 34 -6.20 -28.20 -25.18
N ARG A 35 -5.43 -29.02 -24.48
CA ARG A 35 -5.25 -30.42 -24.87
C ARG A 35 -6.25 -31.20 -24.04
N ASN A 36 -7.52 -31.12 -24.42
CA ASN A 36 -8.48 -32.21 -24.31
C ASN A 36 -9.85 -31.73 -24.80
N ILE A 37 -10.40 -32.50 -25.75
CA ILE A 37 -11.78 -32.46 -26.28
C ILE A 37 -11.97 -31.55 -27.51
N ALA A 38 -11.60 -32.06 -28.68
CA ALA A 38 -12.41 -31.96 -29.90
C ALA A 38 -12.07 -33.15 -30.80
N LYS A 39 -13.09 -33.89 -31.27
CA LYS A 39 -12.98 -34.86 -32.38
C LYS A 39 -13.54 -34.19 -33.64
N GLU A 40 -12.99 -34.56 -34.79
CA GLU A 40 -13.10 -33.94 -36.14
C GLU A 40 -14.49 -33.54 -36.70
N ASN A 41 -15.62 -33.81 -36.03
CA ASN A 41 -16.95 -33.70 -36.67
C ASN A 41 -17.81 -32.49 -36.24
N ASP A 42 -17.26 -31.51 -35.53
CA ASP A 42 -18.04 -30.36 -35.01
C ASP A 42 -18.12 -29.15 -36.00
N GLU A 43 -17.51 -29.23 -37.18
CA GLU A 43 -17.37 -28.10 -38.12
C GLU A 43 -18.64 -27.75 -38.93
N GLU A 44 -19.62 -28.67 -39.05
CA GLU A 44 -20.76 -28.49 -39.98
C GLU A 44 -21.90 -27.58 -39.49
N ARG A 45 -21.80 -26.94 -38.32
CA ARG A 45 -22.89 -26.10 -37.75
C ARG A 45 -22.72 -24.58 -37.92
N MET A 46 -21.81 -24.13 -38.77
CA MET A 46 -21.41 -22.70 -38.88
C MET A 46 -22.29 -21.79 -39.76
N THR A 47 -23.33 -22.30 -40.43
CA THR A 47 -24.08 -21.52 -41.44
C THR A 47 -25.48 -21.08 -40.98
N SER A 48 -25.60 -20.27 -39.90
CA SER A 48 -26.81 -19.42 -39.70
C SER A 48 -26.74 -18.33 -38.60
N MET A 49 -25.56 -17.87 -38.14
CA MET A 49 -25.49 -16.97 -36.96
C MET A 49 -25.66 -15.46 -37.23
N ASN A 50 -25.92 -15.04 -38.48
CA ASN A 50 -26.16 -13.62 -38.82
C ASN A 50 -27.48 -13.04 -38.26
N SER A 51 -28.29 -13.84 -37.54
CA SER A 51 -29.59 -13.44 -37.00
C SER A 51 -29.61 -13.17 -35.49
N VAL A 52 -28.45 -13.19 -34.81
CA VAL A 52 -28.41 -13.06 -33.33
C VAL A 52 -28.26 -11.59 -32.90
N PRO A 53 -29.27 -10.97 -32.25
CA PRO A 53 -29.25 -9.55 -31.89
C PRO A 53 -28.10 -9.14 -30.94
N VAL A 54 -27.53 -10.12 -30.24
CA VAL A 54 -26.39 -9.94 -29.33
C VAL A 54 -25.10 -9.64 -30.10
N VAL A 55 -24.90 -10.25 -31.28
CA VAL A 55 -23.69 -10.06 -32.11
C VAL A 55 -23.64 -8.64 -32.69
N GLU A 56 -24.79 -8.11 -33.11
CA GLU A 56 -24.91 -6.74 -33.61
C GLU A 56 -24.63 -5.71 -32.50
N LYS A 57 -25.08 -5.98 -31.27
CA LYS A 57 -24.83 -5.11 -30.10
C LYS A 57 -23.36 -5.13 -29.67
N ILE A 58 -22.70 -6.28 -29.75
CA ILE A 58 -21.25 -6.44 -29.49
C ILE A 58 -20.43 -5.68 -30.55
N SER A 59 -20.80 -5.81 -31.83
CA SER A 59 -20.16 -5.12 -32.97
C SER A 59 -20.22 -3.59 -32.85
N ARG A 60 -21.34 -3.05 -32.39
CA ARG A 60 -21.50 -1.60 -32.17
C ARG A 60 -20.75 -1.08 -30.94
N SER A 61 -20.40 -1.95 -29.99
CA SER A 61 -19.70 -1.56 -28.75
C SER A 61 -18.17 -1.57 -28.86
N VAL A 62 -17.61 -2.30 -29.82
CA VAL A 62 -16.16 -2.40 -30.03
C VAL A 62 -15.88 -2.33 -31.53
N SER A 63 -15.21 -1.27 -32.00
CA SER A 63 -14.84 -1.17 -33.42
C SER A 63 -13.94 -2.33 -33.82
N PHE A 64 -14.40 -3.20 -34.74
CA PHE A 64 -13.66 -4.37 -35.21
C PHE A 64 -12.24 -4.04 -35.73
N ASN A 65 -12.05 -2.86 -36.33
CA ASN A 65 -10.74 -2.38 -36.79
C ASN A 65 -9.73 -2.09 -35.66
N ALA A 66 -10.19 -1.94 -34.41
CA ALA A 66 -9.33 -1.73 -33.26
C ALA A 66 -8.69 -3.04 -32.73
N PHE A 67 -9.28 -4.20 -33.01
CA PHE A 67 -8.79 -5.50 -32.50
C PHE A 67 -7.42 -5.90 -33.04
N HIS A 68 -6.97 -5.36 -34.18
CA HIS A 68 -5.65 -5.69 -34.73
C HIS A 68 -4.51 -4.93 -34.03
N LYS A 69 -4.82 -3.94 -33.20
CA LYS A 69 -3.85 -3.10 -32.48
C LYS A 69 -3.86 -3.33 -30.98
N ILE A 70 -4.78 -4.14 -30.47
CA ILE A 70 -5.01 -4.37 -29.05
C ILE A 70 -4.58 -5.79 -28.70
N ASP A 71 -3.97 -5.96 -27.52
CA ASP A 71 -3.61 -7.27 -27.01
C ASP A 71 -4.85 -8.20 -26.94
N PRO A 72 -4.76 -9.46 -27.44
CA PRO A 72 -5.90 -10.37 -27.49
C PRO A 72 -6.55 -10.66 -26.12
N ASP A 73 -5.78 -10.72 -25.04
CA ASP A 73 -6.32 -10.93 -23.68
C ASP A 73 -7.11 -9.70 -23.21
N VAL A 74 -6.68 -8.49 -23.60
CA VAL A 74 -7.42 -7.24 -23.36
C VAL A 74 -8.74 -7.24 -24.13
N ALA A 75 -8.68 -7.57 -25.41
CA ALA A 75 -9.84 -7.65 -26.28
C ALA A 75 -10.90 -8.65 -25.75
N VAL A 76 -10.48 -9.86 -25.37
CA VAL A 76 -11.38 -10.87 -24.79
C VAL A 76 -11.99 -10.39 -23.47
N SER A 77 -11.19 -9.80 -22.58
CA SER A 77 -11.68 -9.31 -21.29
C SER A 77 -12.71 -8.19 -21.43
N GLN A 78 -12.55 -7.30 -22.42
CA GLN A 78 -13.52 -6.26 -22.72
C GLN A 78 -14.85 -6.84 -23.23
N LEU A 79 -14.80 -7.86 -24.10
CA LEU A 79 -15.99 -8.58 -24.58
C LEU A 79 -16.72 -9.28 -23.44
N VAL A 80 -15.99 -9.94 -22.55
CA VAL A 80 -16.54 -10.61 -21.36
C VAL A 80 -17.22 -9.60 -20.45
N ARG A 81 -16.59 -8.45 -20.19
CA ARG A 81 -17.19 -7.35 -19.41
C ARG A 81 -18.47 -6.82 -20.05
N ALA A 82 -18.49 -6.61 -21.37
CA ALA A 82 -19.70 -6.19 -22.06
C ALA A 82 -20.83 -7.22 -21.91
N ALA A 83 -20.50 -8.51 -21.98
CA ALA A 83 -21.45 -9.60 -21.76
C ALA A 83 -21.94 -9.70 -20.31
N GLN A 84 -21.12 -9.32 -19.32
CA GLN A 84 -21.52 -9.23 -17.91
C GLN A 84 -22.59 -8.18 -17.67
N ASN A 85 -22.59 -7.08 -18.43
CA ASN A 85 -23.59 -6.01 -18.31
C ASN A 85 -24.97 -6.37 -18.91
N SER A 86 -25.13 -7.58 -19.45
CA SER A 86 -26.40 -8.07 -19.99
C SER A 86 -26.96 -9.19 -19.11
N PRO A 87 -28.18 -9.04 -18.54
CA PRO A 87 -28.76 -10.05 -17.62
C PRO A 87 -28.83 -11.47 -18.20
N LYS A 88 -28.99 -11.60 -19.53
CA LYS A 88 -29.08 -12.91 -20.21
C LYS A 88 -27.74 -13.64 -20.31
N SER A 89 -26.63 -12.90 -20.23
CA SER A 89 -25.27 -13.42 -20.44
C SER A 89 -24.38 -13.30 -19.20
N GLU A 90 -24.82 -12.57 -18.17
CA GLU A 90 -24.08 -12.26 -16.95
C GLU A 90 -23.45 -13.51 -16.30
N LYS A 91 -24.27 -14.53 -16.03
CA LYS A 91 -23.81 -15.77 -15.37
C LYS A 91 -22.73 -16.49 -16.16
N ILE A 92 -22.93 -16.59 -17.48
CA ILE A 92 -22.00 -17.32 -18.35
C ILE A 92 -20.71 -16.51 -18.55
N ALA A 93 -20.81 -15.20 -18.75
CA ALA A 93 -19.67 -14.31 -18.87
C ALA A 93 -18.83 -14.28 -17.58
N THR A 94 -19.47 -14.27 -16.42
CA THR A 94 -18.80 -14.37 -15.12
C THR A 94 -18.10 -15.72 -14.95
N SER A 95 -18.76 -16.82 -15.31
CA SER A 95 -18.12 -18.14 -15.30
C SER A 95 -16.91 -18.21 -16.24
N PHE A 96 -16.98 -17.56 -17.41
CA PHE A 96 -15.87 -17.48 -18.34
C PHE A 96 -14.71 -16.65 -17.76
N GLN A 97 -14.98 -15.47 -17.20
CA GLN A 97 -13.96 -14.63 -16.57
C GLN A 97 -13.25 -15.37 -15.44
N ASN A 98 -13.98 -16.12 -14.62
CA ASN A 98 -13.39 -16.94 -13.57
C ASN A 98 -12.43 -17.99 -14.15
N LYS A 99 -12.82 -18.69 -15.23
CA LYS A 99 -11.92 -19.66 -15.90
C LYS A 99 -10.68 -18.98 -16.49
N GLN A 100 -10.82 -17.79 -17.07
CA GLN A 100 -9.71 -17.01 -17.60
C GLN A 100 -8.71 -16.64 -16.49
N LEU A 101 -9.21 -16.12 -15.35
CA LEU A 101 -8.39 -15.80 -14.19
C LEU A 101 -7.67 -17.03 -13.62
N HIS A 102 -8.34 -18.19 -13.56
CA HIS A 102 -7.69 -19.44 -13.11
C HIS A 102 -6.58 -19.88 -14.08
N ALA A 103 -6.84 -19.82 -15.39
CA ALA A 103 -5.82 -20.17 -16.39
C ALA A 103 -4.59 -19.26 -16.31
N TRP A 104 -4.77 -17.95 -16.10
CA TRP A 104 -3.66 -17.02 -15.88
C TRP A 104 -2.91 -17.32 -14.58
N LEU A 105 -3.62 -17.69 -13.51
CA LEU A 105 -3.02 -18.04 -12.23
C LEU A 105 -2.16 -19.31 -12.34
N ASP A 106 -2.70 -20.36 -12.98
CA ASP A 106 -2.00 -21.62 -13.25
C ASP A 106 -0.80 -21.42 -14.18
N GLY A 107 -0.91 -20.47 -15.11
CA GLY A 107 0.17 -20.05 -16.01
C GLY A 107 1.22 -19.14 -15.35
N GLY A 108 1.02 -18.75 -14.09
CA GLY A 108 1.95 -17.87 -13.38
C GLY A 108 2.00 -16.44 -13.92
N VAL A 109 0.91 -15.95 -14.54
CA VAL A 109 0.87 -14.59 -15.10
C VAL A 109 0.88 -13.56 -13.97
N PRO A 110 1.83 -12.61 -13.95
CA PRO A 110 1.94 -11.65 -12.86
C PRO A 110 0.69 -10.76 -12.72
N PRO A 111 0.29 -10.36 -11.49
CA PRO A 111 -0.88 -9.50 -11.29
C PRO A 111 -0.87 -8.19 -12.06
N GLN A 112 0.30 -7.55 -12.20
CA GLN A 112 0.45 -6.32 -13.00
C GLN A 112 0.05 -6.49 -14.48
N THR A 113 0.30 -7.67 -15.06
CA THR A 113 -0.05 -7.99 -16.45
C THR A 113 -1.55 -8.25 -16.53
N VAL A 114 -2.10 -9.02 -15.57
CA VAL A 114 -3.55 -9.26 -15.50
C VAL A 114 -4.33 -7.96 -15.28
N PHE A 115 -3.75 -6.95 -14.60
CA PHE A 115 -4.35 -5.63 -14.46
C PHE A 115 -4.62 -4.97 -15.81
N GLN A 116 -3.65 -5.03 -16.72
CA GLN A 116 -3.78 -4.53 -18.09
C GLN A 116 -4.73 -5.39 -18.91
N PHE A 117 -4.64 -6.73 -18.82
CA PHE A 117 -5.54 -7.64 -19.52
C PHE A 117 -7.01 -7.37 -19.18
N LEU A 118 -7.31 -7.01 -17.93
CA LEU A 118 -8.65 -6.63 -17.51
C LEU A 118 -9.04 -5.18 -17.86
N ALA A 119 -8.19 -4.46 -18.59
CA ALA A 119 -8.33 -3.06 -18.96
C ALA A 119 -8.66 -2.19 -17.73
N LEU A 120 -7.97 -2.42 -16.61
CA LEU A 120 -8.17 -1.68 -15.36
C LEU A 120 -7.40 -0.35 -15.34
N ASP A 121 -6.44 -0.16 -16.22
CA ASP A 121 -5.67 1.07 -16.42
C ASP A 121 -6.47 2.20 -17.07
N THR A 122 -7.61 1.89 -17.69
CA THR A 122 -8.44 2.85 -18.44
C THR A 122 -9.77 3.18 -17.76
N GLN A 123 -10.00 2.74 -16.52
CA GLN A 123 -11.30 2.88 -15.84
C GLN A 123 -11.48 4.19 -15.08
N GLY A 124 -10.42 5.01 -14.98
CA GLY A 124 -10.47 6.32 -14.36
C GLY A 124 -10.97 6.26 -12.91
N ASP A 125 -11.76 7.25 -12.53
CA ASP A 125 -12.21 7.43 -11.14
C ASP A 125 -13.16 6.31 -10.65
N ASN A 126 -13.71 5.49 -11.56
CA ASN A 126 -14.63 4.38 -11.24
C ASN A 126 -13.93 3.05 -10.93
N LEU A 127 -12.59 3.03 -10.90
CA LEU A 127 -11.80 1.80 -10.71
C LEU A 127 -12.27 0.97 -9.52
N PHE A 128 -12.51 1.57 -8.36
CA PHE A 128 -12.88 0.84 -7.14
C PHE A 128 -14.36 0.35 -7.16
N ALA A 129 -15.23 0.97 -7.96
CA ALA A 129 -16.59 0.47 -8.16
C ALA A 129 -16.62 -0.79 -9.06
N SER A 130 -15.58 -0.95 -9.89
CA SER A 130 -15.46 -2.02 -10.89
C SER A 130 -15.49 -3.44 -10.29
N PRO A 131 -16.40 -4.31 -10.76
CA PRO A 131 -16.35 -5.73 -10.45
C PRO A 131 -15.04 -6.39 -10.92
N GLN A 132 -14.46 -5.91 -12.03
CA GLN A 132 -13.19 -6.44 -12.56
C GLN A 132 -12.01 -6.09 -11.64
N PHE A 133 -12.02 -4.91 -11.02
CA PHE A 133 -11.00 -4.56 -10.03
C PHE A 133 -11.06 -5.47 -8.80
N LYS A 134 -12.26 -5.82 -8.34
CA LYS A 134 -12.44 -6.76 -7.22
C LYS A 134 -11.91 -8.15 -7.58
N ALA A 135 -12.25 -8.65 -8.77
CA ALA A 135 -11.73 -9.93 -9.27
C ALA A 135 -10.20 -9.93 -9.40
N TRP A 136 -9.62 -8.81 -9.86
CA TRP A 136 -8.16 -8.64 -9.93
C TRP A 136 -7.48 -8.57 -8.55
N LEU A 137 -8.11 -7.93 -7.58
CA LEU A 137 -7.58 -7.87 -6.21
C LEU A 137 -7.54 -9.28 -5.60
N GLU A 138 -8.60 -10.07 -5.80
CA GLU A 138 -8.65 -11.49 -5.41
C GLU A 138 -7.59 -12.31 -6.14
N TYR A 139 -7.44 -12.12 -7.45
CA TYR A 139 -6.36 -12.74 -8.23
C TYR A 139 -4.98 -12.43 -7.65
N SER A 140 -4.71 -11.15 -7.33
CA SER A 140 -3.42 -10.71 -6.76
C SER A 140 -3.11 -11.39 -5.43
N MET A 141 -4.12 -11.54 -4.57
CA MET A 141 -3.99 -12.26 -3.29
C MET A 141 -3.75 -13.75 -3.50
N ASN A 142 -4.47 -14.39 -4.42
CA ASN A 142 -4.29 -15.80 -4.76
C ASN A 142 -2.92 -16.08 -5.39
N PHE A 143 -2.46 -15.18 -6.27
CA PHE A 143 -1.13 -15.26 -6.86
C PHE A 143 -0.03 -15.21 -5.80
N LYS A 144 -0.10 -14.26 -4.85
CA LYS A 144 0.85 -14.18 -3.74
C LYS A 144 0.83 -15.43 -2.87
N LYS A 145 -0.35 -16.00 -2.61
CA LYS A 145 -0.51 -17.24 -1.84
C LYS A 145 0.09 -18.46 -2.56
N ALA A 146 -0.13 -18.57 -3.87
CA ALA A 146 0.43 -19.64 -4.69
C ALA A 146 1.95 -19.50 -4.89
N ASN A 147 2.50 -18.28 -4.78
CA ASN A 147 3.89 -17.96 -5.03
C ASN A 147 4.55 -17.23 -3.85
N PRO A 148 4.65 -17.85 -2.65
CA PRO A 148 5.06 -17.16 -1.43
C PRO A 148 6.53 -16.71 -1.42
N ARG A 149 7.37 -17.30 -2.27
CA ARG A 149 8.79 -16.93 -2.44
C ARG A 149 9.01 -15.85 -3.52
N THR A 150 7.97 -15.53 -4.29
CA THR A 150 8.05 -14.52 -5.34
C THR A 150 7.81 -13.16 -4.72
N ASN A 151 8.72 -12.22 -4.98
CA ASN A 151 8.52 -10.84 -4.58
C ASN A 151 7.40 -10.23 -5.44
N THR A 152 6.19 -10.21 -4.90
CA THR A 152 5.01 -9.68 -5.60
C THR A 152 4.96 -8.18 -5.44
N ILE A 153 4.64 -7.49 -6.53
CA ILE A 153 4.48 -6.03 -6.51
C ILE A 153 3.25 -5.70 -5.66
N PRO A 154 3.38 -4.80 -4.67
CA PRO A 154 2.23 -4.32 -3.91
C PRO A 154 1.14 -3.75 -4.80
N VAL A 155 -0.12 -3.96 -4.40
CA VAL A 155 -1.29 -3.47 -5.14
C VAL A 155 -1.19 -1.97 -5.43
N ILE A 156 -0.80 -1.17 -4.41
CA ILE A 156 -0.66 0.29 -4.57
C ILE A 156 0.39 0.68 -5.61
N ASP A 157 1.46 -0.10 -5.73
CA ASP A 157 2.52 0.16 -6.71
C ASP A 157 2.05 -0.14 -8.12
N THR A 158 1.24 -1.20 -8.31
CA THR A 158 0.62 -1.46 -9.61
C THR A 158 -0.32 -0.33 -10.01
N LEU A 159 -1.12 0.18 -9.06
CA LEU A 159 -2.02 1.30 -9.32
C LEU A 159 -1.26 2.57 -9.70
N ALA A 160 -0.18 2.89 -8.98
CA ALA A 160 0.63 4.09 -9.21
C ALA A 160 1.41 4.09 -10.54
N VAL A 161 1.48 2.95 -11.25
CA VAL A 161 2.02 2.91 -12.63
C VAL A 161 1.06 3.57 -13.62
N TYR A 162 -0.25 3.42 -13.41
CA TYR A 162 -1.26 3.86 -14.39
C TYR A 162 -2.07 5.08 -13.94
N TYR A 163 -2.11 5.34 -12.64
CA TYR A 163 -2.90 6.42 -12.04
C TYR A 163 -1.99 7.40 -11.31
N SER A 164 -2.16 8.70 -11.58
CA SER A 164 -1.45 9.74 -10.82
C SER A 164 -1.87 9.74 -9.34
N ASP A 165 -1.04 10.37 -8.50
CA ASP A 165 -1.33 10.57 -7.09
C ASP A 165 -2.69 11.26 -6.89
N GLU A 166 -3.01 12.28 -7.71
CA GLU A 166 -4.30 12.98 -7.67
C GLU A 166 -5.47 12.08 -8.07
N ALA A 167 -5.28 11.21 -9.06
CA ALA A 167 -6.31 10.27 -9.49
C ALA A 167 -6.58 9.21 -8.42
N LEU A 168 -5.54 8.67 -7.79
CA LEU A 168 -5.67 7.70 -6.70
C LEU A 168 -6.38 8.30 -5.49
N VAL A 169 -6.07 9.54 -5.12
CA VAL A 169 -6.80 10.25 -4.05
C VAL A 169 -8.28 10.37 -4.37
N ARG A 170 -8.65 10.77 -5.60
CA ARG A 170 -10.06 10.87 -6.02
C ARG A 170 -10.77 9.51 -5.97
N ILE A 171 -10.14 8.45 -6.51
CA ILE A 171 -10.67 7.08 -6.51
C ILE A 171 -10.93 6.59 -5.06
N ILE A 172 -9.96 6.78 -4.17
CA ILE A 172 -10.07 6.37 -2.76
C ILE A 172 -11.17 7.15 -2.05
N LYS A 173 -11.27 8.46 -2.29
CA LYS A 173 -12.30 9.32 -1.70
C LYS A 173 -13.70 8.91 -2.15
N ALA A 174 -13.92 8.76 -3.45
CA ALA A 174 -15.20 8.31 -4.01
C ALA A 174 -15.62 6.94 -3.44
N SER A 175 -14.65 6.02 -3.27
CA SER A 175 -14.91 4.71 -2.67
C SER A 175 -15.33 4.80 -1.20
N LYS A 176 -14.80 5.73 -0.41
CA LYS A 176 -15.22 5.95 1.00
C LYS A 176 -16.65 6.47 1.12
N GLU A 177 -17.07 7.32 0.18
CA GLU A 177 -18.41 7.92 0.17
C GLU A 177 -19.48 6.93 -0.31
N ALA A 178 -19.11 5.96 -1.15
CA ALA A 178 -20.00 4.90 -1.61
C ALA A 178 -20.21 3.82 -0.54
N ALA A 179 -21.29 3.93 0.25
CA ALA A 179 -21.62 3.03 1.38
C ALA A 179 -21.68 1.51 1.08
N HIS A 180 -21.65 1.10 -0.20
CA HIS A 180 -21.75 -0.29 -0.64
C HIS A 180 -20.45 -0.86 -1.23
N THR A 181 -19.34 -0.11 -1.21
CA THR A 181 -18.04 -0.64 -1.65
C THR A 181 -17.47 -1.59 -0.59
N LYS A 182 -17.19 -2.84 -0.97
CA LYS A 182 -16.49 -3.82 -0.10
C LYS A 182 -14.97 -3.58 -0.01
N ILE A 183 -14.49 -2.46 -0.56
CA ILE A 183 -13.07 -2.13 -0.62
C ILE A 183 -12.69 -1.41 0.67
N ARG A 184 -11.62 -1.88 1.32
CA ARG A 184 -11.05 -1.22 2.49
C ARG A 184 -10.27 0.02 2.06
N SER A 185 -10.99 1.12 1.82
CA SER A 185 -10.37 2.37 1.35
C SER A 185 -9.31 2.93 2.30
N ASP A 186 -9.41 2.63 3.61
CA ASP A 186 -8.39 3.00 4.61
C ASP A 186 -7.05 2.30 4.38
N TYR A 187 -7.06 1.06 3.88
CA TYR A 187 -5.84 0.33 3.50
C TYR A 187 -5.11 1.05 2.38
N PHE A 188 -5.83 1.49 1.33
CA PHE A 188 -5.24 2.18 0.19
C PHE A 188 -4.71 3.55 0.56
N GLU A 189 -5.41 4.29 1.43
CA GLU A 189 -4.92 5.57 1.96
C GLU A 189 -3.60 5.40 2.74
N LYS A 190 -3.50 4.40 3.62
CA LYS A 190 -2.26 4.09 4.35
C LYS A 190 -1.13 3.69 3.41
N ALA A 191 -1.44 2.86 2.41
CA ALA A 191 -0.47 2.40 1.43
C ALA A 191 0.06 3.55 0.56
N LEU A 192 -0.82 4.47 0.16
CA LEU A 192 -0.47 5.65 -0.63
C LEU A 192 0.40 6.62 0.19
N PHE A 193 0.03 6.86 1.46
CA PHE A 193 0.88 7.62 2.39
C PHE A 193 2.28 7.00 2.51
N ALA A 194 2.36 5.69 2.73
CA ALA A 194 3.65 5.00 2.86
C ALA A 194 4.50 5.12 1.58
N LYS A 195 3.86 4.99 0.41
CA LYS A 195 4.51 5.18 -0.88
C LYS A 195 5.05 6.60 -1.08
N TRP A 196 4.29 7.62 -0.69
CA TRP A 196 4.78 9.01 -0.78
C TRP A 196 5.96 9.27 0.13
N VAL A 197 5.97 8.68 1.34
CA VAL A 197 7.11 8.77 2.26
C VAL A 197 8.33 8.05 1.69
N GLU A 198 8.17 6.86 1.12
CA GLU A 198 9.23 6.11 0.45
C GLU A 198 9.82 6.91 -0.73
N ASN A 199 8.94 7.55 -1.51
CA ASN A 199 9.30 8.44 -2.61
C ASN A 199 9.81 9.81 -2.15
N LYS A 200 10.05 9.99 -0.84
CA LYS A 200 10.62 11.22 -0.23
C LYS A 200 9.83 12.49 -0.56
N LYS A 201 8.51 12.38 -0.73
CA LYS A 201 7.64 13.54 -0.90
C LYS A 201 7.67 14.41 0.37
N THR A 202 7.53 15.73 0.19
CA THR A 202 7.53 16.70 1.29
C THR A 202 6.28 16.55 2.17
N SER A 203 6.34 17.01 3.42
CA SER A 203 5.16 16.95 4.28
C SER A 203 4.03 17.87 3.77
N ALA A 204 4.40 18.99 3.14
CA ALA A 204 3.47 19.88 2.46
C ALA A 204 2.75 19.20 1.28
N TYR A 205 3.47 18.44 0.45
CA TYR A 205 2.88 17.68 -0.65
C TYR A 205 1.87 16.65 -0.13
N ILE A 206 2.29 15.85 0.86
CA ILE A 206 1.44 14.82 1.46
C ILE A 206 0.19 15.46 2.09
N SER A 207 0.33 16.58 2.80
CA SER A 207 -0.80 17.30 3.39
C SER A 207 -1.80 17.78 2.33
N ASN A 208 -1.30 18.36 1.24
CA ASN A 208 -2.14 18.80 0.12
C ASN A 208 -2.91 17.62 -0.49
N MET A 209 -2.24 16.51 -0.79
CA MET A 209 -2.88 15.33 -1.37
C MET A 209 -3.90 14.68 -0.42
N MET A 210 -3.64 14.69 0.88
CA MET A 210 -4.57 14.15 1.89
C MET A 210 -5.76 15.09 2.15
N GLY A 211 -5.73 16.32 1.64
CA GLY A 211 -6.75 17.35 1.89
C GLY A 211 -6.82 17.79 3.36
N ARG A 212 -5.76 17.54 4.14
CA ARG A 212 -5.66 17.89 5.56
C ARG A 212 -4.20 18.00 5.97
N GLU A 213 -3.92 18.80 6.98
CA GLU A 213 -2.57 18.89 7.53
C GLU A 213 -2.11 17.53 8.06
N MET A 214 -1.00 17.04 7.52
CA MET A 214 -0.36 15.82 7.98
C MET A 214 0.78 16.20 8.91
N THR A 215 0.50 16.19 10.20
CA THR A 215 1.51 16.29 11.26
C THR A 215 2.06 14.90 11.62
N PRO A 216 3.18 14.81 12.35
CA PRO A 216 3.68 13.55 12.89
C PRO A 216 2.66 12.79 13.75
N ASP A 217 1.80 13.49 14.52
CA ASP A 217 0.71 12.86 15.27
C ASP A 217 -0.39 12.29 14.36
N GLU A 218 -0.78 13.02 13.33
CA GLU A 218 -1.78 12.58 12.36
C GLU A 218 -1.29 11.41 11.51
N ALA A 219 0.00 11.41 11.15
CA ALA A 219 0.64 10.27 10.49
C ALA A 219 0.70 9.04 11.39
N PHE A 220 0.95 9.21 12.70
CA PHE A 220 1.01 8.12 13.67
C PHE A 220 -0.35 7.42 13.80
N LYS A 221 -1.43 8.22 13.92
CA LYS A 221 -2.82 7.74 13.94
C LYS A 221 -3.25 7.13 12.61
N LEU A 222 -2.91 7.75 11.48
CA LEU A 222 -3.22 7.22 10.14
C LEU A 222 -2.65 5.80 9.99
N LEU A 223 -1.41 5.60 10.41
CA LEU A 223 -0.74 4.30 10.41
C LEU A 223 -1.19 3.40 11.57
N THR A 224 -2.13 3.83 12.40
CA THR A 224 -2.71 3.13 13.55
C THR A 224 -1.67 2.67 14.58
N LEU A 225 -0.57 3.41 14.68
CA LEU A 225 0.51 3.14 15.64
C LEU A 225 0.14 3.57 17.07
N ASP A 226 -0.86 4.44 17.22
CA ASP A 226 -1.49 4.82 18.49
C ASP A 226 -2.06 3.62 19.26
N LYS A 227 -2.32 2.51 18.56
CA LYS A 227 -2.86 1.27 19.12
C LYS A 227 -1.82 0.16 19.26
N ALA A 228 -0.57 0.40 18.86
CA ALA A 228 0.47 -0.64 18.85
C ALA A 228 1.06 -0.88 20.25
N GLY A 229 1.09 0.12 21.13
CA GLY A 229 1.59 -0.01 22.50
C GLY A 229 3.01 -0.61 22.54
N ASP A 230 3.18 -1.74 23.22
CA ASP A 230 4.46 -2.42 23.43
C ASP A 230 5.10 -3.02 22.15
N THR A 231 4.39 -3.02 21.01
CA THR A 231 4.90 -3.49 19.71
C THR A 231 5.25 -2.36 18.75
N THR A 232 5.12 -1.09 19.17
CA THR A 232 5.29 0.09 18.30
C THR A 232 6.60 0.07 17.50
N PHE A 233 7.75 -0.20 18.13
CA PHE A 233 9.05 -0.16 17.42
C PHE A 233 9.28 -1.35 16.48
N THR A 234 8.57 -2.45 16.69
CA THR A 234 8.62 -3.64 15.84
C THR A 234 7.55 -3.63 14.75
N ASP A 235 6.61 -2.68 14.81
CA ASP A 235 5.60 -2.53 13.78
C ASP A 235 6.26 -2.02 12.48
N PRO A 236 6.07 -2.70 11.34
CA PRO A 236 6.72 -2.31 10.07
C PRO A 236 6.34 -0.90 9.62
N ARG A 237 5.20 -0.36 10.07
CA ARG A 237 4.75 1.01 9.74
C ARG A 237 5.49 2.08 10.52
N PHE A 238 6.15 1.72 11.62
CA PHE A 238 6.93 2.64 12.44
C PHE A 238 8.08 3.27 11.66
N GLY A 239 8.77 2.49 10.84
CA GLY A 239 9.85 3.00 9.98
C GLY A 239 9.36 4.04 8.98
N THR A 240 8.17 3.84 8.42
CA THR A 240 7.51 4.82 7.54
C THR A 240 7.20 6.11 8.31
N TRP A 241 6.53 6.00 9.45
CA TRP A 241 6.21 7.15 10.30
C TRP A 241 7.46 7.93 10.74
N LEU A 242 8.51 7.23 11.14
CA LEU A 242 9.76 7.85 11.59
C LEU A 242 10.45 8.61 10.45
N THR A 243 10.42 8.04 9.23
CA THR A 243 10.95 8.68 8.03
C THR A 243 10.19 9.96 7.70
N PHE A 244 8.85 9.90 7.68
CA PHE A 244 7.99 11.06 7.52
C PHE A 244 8.33 12.16 8.55
N THR A 245 8.45 11.78 9.81
CA THR A 245 8.72 12.73 10.90
C THR A 245 10.10 13.38 10.81
N LYS A 246 11.11 12.64 10.31
CA LYS A 246 12.43 13.20 10.01
C LYS A 246 12.37 14.26 8.89
N VAL A 247 11.58 14.00 7.83
CA VAL A 247 11.33 14.98 6.75
C VAL A 247 10.60 16.21 7.29
N PHE A 248 9.51 16.00 8.06
CA PHE A 248 8.75 17.07 8.70
C PHE A 248 9.66 17.96 9.57
N LYS A 249 10.50 17.36 10.42
CA LYS A 249 11.46 18.13 11.25
C LYS A 249 12.41 18.99 10.40
N LYS A 250 12.88 18.48 9.26
CA LYS A 250 13.78 19.20 8.35
C LYS A 250 13.08 20.42 7.73
N GLU A 251 11.80 20.29 7.41
CA GLU A 251 10.97 21.38 6.86
C GLU A 251 10.57 22.41 7.93
N HIS A 252 10.58 22.01 9.21
CA HIS A 252 10.24 22.85 10.35
C HIS A 252 11.41 23.00 11.36
N PRO A 253 12.56 23.59 10.97
CA PRO A 253 13.77 23.63 11.81
C PRO A 253 13.64 24.49 13.07
N LYS A 254 12.58 25.32 13.18
CA LYS A 254 12.31 26.19 14.32
C LYS A 254 11.54 25.49 15.46
N LEU A 255 11.14 24.22 15.29
CA LEU A 255 10.46 23.48 16.34
C LEU A 255 11.38 23.33 17.56
N LYS A 256 10.83 23.61 18.75
CA LYS A 256 11.57 23.58 20.02
C LYS A 256 12.01 22.17 20.40
N THR A 257 11.22 21.18 20.02
CA THR A 257 11.35 19.77 20.37
C THR A 257 11.32 18.92 19.10
N ASN A 258 11.86 17.71 19.19
CA ASN A 258 11.83 16.80 18.06
C ASN A 258 10.41 16.23 17.93
N PRO A 259 9.71 16.44 16.80
CA PRO A 259 8.32 16.01 16.69
C PRO A 259 8.13 14.49 16.88
N ALA A 260 9.13 13.67 16.54
CA ALA A 260 9.05 12.23 16.77
C ALA A 260 8.89 11.91 18.26
N ILE A 261 9.63 12.61 19.13
CA ILE A 261 9.53 12.35 20.55
C ILE A 261 8.27 12.96 21.18
N ASP A 262 7.82 14.09 20.68
CA ASP A 262 6.56 14.69 21.14
C ASP A 262 5.37 13.77 20.86
N THR A 263 5.30 13.20 19.65
CA THR A 263 4.29 12.20 19.32
C THR A 263 4.43 10.96 20.19
N LEU A 264 5.62 10.36 20.29
CA LEU A 264 5.81 9.14 21.08
C LEU A 264 5.41 9.31 22.54
N THR A 265 5.76 10.44 23.16
CA THR A 265 5.43 10.72 24.56
C THR A 265 3.97 11.12 24.79
N THR A 266 3.22 11.41 23.72
CA THR A 266 1.77 11.62 23.77
C THR A 266 1.01 10.29 23.88
N TYR A 267 1.48 9.24 23.19
CA TYR A 267 0.79 7.94 23.15
C TYR A 267 1.43 6.86 24.04
N LEU A 268 2.70 7.02 24.41
CA LEU A 268 3.46 6.08 25.22
C LEU A 268 4.04 6.80 26.43
N ASP A 269 3.71 6.33 27.62
CA ASP A 269 4.29 6.89 28.83
C ASP A 269 5.82 6.66 28.92
N ASP A 270 6.48 7.42 29.80
CA ASP A 270 7.94 7.32 29.99
C ASP A 270 8.41 5.90 30.35
N GLN A 271 7.57 5.06 30.97
CA GLN A 271 7.93 3.69 31.34
C GLN A 271 7.91 2.75 30.13
N VAL A 272 6.82 2.76 29.36
CA VAL A 272 6.65 1.99 28.13
C VAL A 272 7.72 2.39 27.12
N LEU A 273 7.85 3.69 26.84
CA LEU A 273 8.82 4.18 25.86
C LEU A 273 10.27 3.82 26.24
N SER A 274 10.63 3.93 27.52
CA SER A 274 11.97 3.53 27.99
C SER A 274 12.22 2.03 27.82
N LYS A 275 11.22 1.19 28.08
CA LYS A 275 11.31 -0.27 27.86
C LYS A 275 11.52 -0.59 26.38
N LEU A 276 10.82 0.09 25.48
CA LEU A 276 10.97 -0.08 24.03
C LEU A 276 12.36 0.33 23.54
N ILE A 277 12.86 1.48 24.00
CA ILE A 277 14.21 1.96 23.67
C ILE A 277 15.26 0.94 24.11
N LYS A 278 15.19 0.47 25.36
CA LYS A 278 16.14 -0.54 25.88
C LYS A 278 16.16 -1.82 25.06
N ARG A 279 14.98 -2.32 24.68
CA ARG A 279 14.87 -3.52 23.83
C ARG A 279 15.48 -3.28 22.45
N ALA A 280 15.19 -2.14 21.84
CA ALA A 280 15.73 -1.80 20.52
C ALA A 280 17.25 -1.57 20.54
N GLU A 281 17.82 -1.00 21.61
CA GLU A 281 19.27 -0.88 21.77
C GLU A 281 19.99 -2.23 21.87
N GLN A 282 19.28 -3.29 22.26
CA GLN A 282 19.80 -4.66 22.37
C GLN A 282 19.51 -5.52 21.14
N SER A 283 18.75 -4.98 20.17
CA SER A 283 18.27 -5.73 19.01
C SER A 283 19.11 -5.39 17.78
N PRO A 284 19.78 -6.38 17.15
CA PRO A 284 20.53 -6.17 15.92
C PRO A 284 19.68 -5.53 14.81
N GLY A 285 20.20 -4.49 14.17
CA GLY A 285 19.52 -3.77 13.08
C GLY A 285 18.58 -2.65 13.55
N MET A 286 18.47 -2.40 14.86
CA MET A 286 17.65 -1.32 15.44
C MET A 286 18.48 -0.22 16.12
N GLU A 287 19.80 -0.32 16.11
CA GLU A 287 20.71 0.50 16.91
C GLU A 287 20.62 1.98 16.56
N GLU A 288 20.57 2.30 15.25
CA GLU A 288 20.45 3.69 14.78
C GLU A 288 19.11 4.31 15.20
N MET A 289 18.01 3.57 14.99
CA MET A 289 16.67 3.99 15.39
C MET A 289 16.59 4.19 16.91
N ALA A 290 17.07 3.22 17.69
CA ALA A 290 17.07 3.27 19.14
C ALA A 290 17.87 4.47 19.66
N THR A 291 19.07 4.70 19.09
CA THR A 291 19.92 5.84 19.44
C THR A 291 19.25 7.17 19.08
N TYR A 292 18.62 7.26 17.90
CA TYR A 292 17.87 8.45 17.48
C TYR A 292 16.75 8.79 18.46
N VAL A 293 15.88 7.81 18.76
CA VAL A 293 14.72 8.02 19.64
C VAL A 293 15.17 8.31 21.07
N ARG A 294 16.17 7.59 21.59
CA ARG A 294 16.77 7.85 22.89
C ARG A 294 17.30 9.27 23.00
N ASN A 295 18.10 9.71 22.04
CA ASN A 295 18.69 11.05 22.08
C ASN A 295 17.61 12.14 22.04
N ALA A 296 16.55 11.93 21.26
CA ALA A 296 15.39 12.82 21.25
C ALA A 296 14.64 12.83 22.59
N LEU A 297 14.49 11.67 23.25
CA LEU A 297 13.94 11.57 24.61
C LEU A 297 14.76 12.33 25.65
N LEU A 298 16.09 12.23 25.57
CA LEU A 298 16.98 13.01 26.43
C LEU A 298 16.79 14.52 26.22
N ASP A 299 16.71 14.99 24.97
CA ASP A 299 16.47 16.41 24.67
C ASP A 299 15.12 16.89 25.23
N LYS A 300 14.08 16.06 25.11
CA LYS A 300 12.77 16.35 25.70
C LYS A 300 12.83 16.38 27.22
N TRP A 301 13.47 15.40 27.86
CA TRP A 301 13.61 15.37 29.32
C TRP A 301 14.45 16.52 29.88
N VAL A 302 15.46 17.00 29.14
CA VAL A 302 16.13 18.27 29.47
C VAL A 302 15.15 19.44 29.38
N THR A 303 14.29 19.44 28.36
CA THR A 303 13.25 20.45 28.18
C THR A 303 12.24 20.49 29.32
N ASP A 304 11.82 19.31 29.76
CA ASP A 304 10.85 19.12 30.85
C ASP A 304 11.50 19.25 32.24
N GLY A 305 12.81 19.52 32.32
CA GLY A 305 13.53 19.72 33.58
C GLY A 305 13.69 18.44 34.42
N LYS A 306 13.67 17.26 33.79
CA LYS A 306 13.89 15.98 34.49
C LYS A 306 15.31 15.92 35.05
N VAL A 307 15.45 15.31 36.23
CA VAL A 307 16.74 15.20 36.93
C VAL A 307 17.50 13.94 36.49
N PRO A 308 18.85 13.91 36.59
CA PRO A 308 19.65 12.75 36.19
C PRO A 308 19.21 11.42 36.84
N ALA A 309 18.81 11.44 38.12
CA ALA A 309 18.31 10.24 38.80
C ALA A 309 17.06 9.64 38.13
N PHE A 310 16.18 10.48 37.58
CA PHE A 310 15.02 10.02 36.81
C PHE A 310 15.44 9.32 35.52
N VAL A 311 16.39 9.92 34.80
CA VAL A 311 16.94 9.38 33.55
C VAL A 311 17.59 8.02 33.77
N VAL A 312 18.42 7.89 34.81
CA VAL A 312 19.05 6.62 35.19
C VAL A 312 18.00 5.57 35.56
N LYS A 313 17.00 5.93 36.38
CA LYS A 313 15.92 5.01 36.75
C LYS A 313 15.16 4.48 35.54
N LYS A 314 14.93 5.32 34.53
CA LYS A 314 14.14 4.96 33.35
C LYS A 314 14.96 4.23 32.28
N LEU A 315 16.15 4.74 31.92
CA LEU A 315 16.95 4.26 30.79
C LEU A 315 18.23 3.49 31.17
N GLY A 316 18.67 3.50 32.43
CA GLY A 316 19.85 2.75 32.87
C GLY A 316 19.69 1.24 32.64
N THR A 317 20.76 0.59 32.18
CA THR A 317 20.80 -0.86 31.89
C THR A 317 22.02 -1.56 32.51
N SER A 318 23.23 -1.02 32.29
CA SER A 318 24.47 -1.45 32.97
C SER A 318 25.19 -0.24 33.58
N LYS A 319 26.24 -0.46 34.39
CA LYS A 319 27.03 0.64 34.96
C LYS A 319 27.66 1.51 33.87
N GLU A 320 28.26 0.88 32.88
CA GLU A 320 28.96 1.52 31.76
C GLU A 320 27.98 2.33 30.90
N ARG A 321 26.84 1.71 30.52
CA ARG A 321 25.81 2.39 29.72
C ARG A 321 25.16 3.52 30.48
N THR A 322 24.99 3.37 31.79
CA THR A 322 24.47 4.42 32.67
C THR A 322 25.43 5.62 32.74
N ALA A 323 26.74 5.38 32.82
CA ALA A 323 27.73 6.45 32.79
C ALA A 323 27.71 7.23 31.45
N GLU A 324 27.64 6.52 30.32
CA GLU A 324 27.50 7.14 29.00
C GLU A 324 26.20 7.95 28.85
N LEU A 325 25.08 7.38 29.30
CA LEU A 325 23.76 8.01 29.32
C LEU A 325 23.78 9.31 30.13
N LEU A 326 24.36 9.27 31.34
CA LEU A 326 24.49 10.42 32.22
C LEU A 326 25.38 11.51 31.60
N ARG A 327 26.53 11.13 31.03
CA ARG A 327 27.41 12.07 30.32
C ARG A 327 26.64 12.79 29.21
N THR A 328 25.97 12.03 28.35
CA THR A 328 25.16 12.57 27.24
C THR A 328 24.07 13.52 27.72
N PHE A 329 23.34 13.13 28.77
CA PHE A 329 22.26 13.95 29.33
C PHE A 329 22.77 15.25 29.97
N LEU A 330 23.85 15.18 30.75
CA LEU A 330 24.46 16.35 31.38
C LEU A 330 25.04 17.32 30.36
N ASP A 331 25.65 16.81 29.28
CA ASP A 331 26.17 17.67 28.22
C ASP A 331 25.04 18.38 27.46
N LYS A 332 23.89 17.73 27.25
CA LYS A 332 22.66 18.36 26.72
C LYS A 332 22.09 19.44 27.65
N ILE A 333 22.20 19.27 28.98
CA ILE A 333 21.81 20.31 29.94
C ILE A 333 22.75 21.53 29.83
N LYS A 334 24.06 21.30 29.73
CA LYS A 334 25.07 22.36 29.65
C LYS A 334 25.00 23.16 28.34
N SER A 335 24.73 22.48 27.22
CA SER A 335 24.70 23.10 25.89
C SER A 335 23.46 23.96 25.66
N ARG A 336 22.44 23.87 26.52
CA ARG A 336 21.26 24.71 26.43
C ARG A 336 21.59 26.11 26.94
N PRO A 337 21.35 27.18 26.14
CA PRO A 337 21.59 28.54 26.61
C PRO A 337 20.81 28.77 27.91
N PRO A 338 21.37 29.51 28.88
CA PRO A 338 20.69 29.77 30.15
C PRO A 338 19.32 30.36 29.84
N PHE A 339 18.28 29.62 30.25
CA PHE A 339 16.91 30.09 30.30
C PHE A 339 16.95 31.47 30.98
N LYS A 340 16.49 32.53 30.31
CA LYS A 340 16.31 33.84 30.96
C LYS A 340 15.52 33.58 32.24
N ALA A 341 16.18 33.83 33.35
CA ALA A 341 15.84 33.28 34.64
C ALA A 341 14.51 33.85 35.15
N GLU A 342 13.63 32.98 35.61
CA GLU A 342 12.82 33.28 36.79
C GLU A 342 13.39 32.45 37.94
N ALA A 343 14.29 33.10 38.69
CA ALA A 343 14.69 32.97 40.10
C ALA A 343 14.79 31.61 40.85
N ASN A 344 14.42 30.45 40.29
CA ASN A 344 14.38 29.18 41.03
C ASN A 344 15.56 28.21 40.73
N VAL A 345 16.41 28.53 39.76
CA VAL A 345 17.50 27.63 39.31
C VAL A 345 18.76 27.74 40.17
N THR A 346 18.97 28.85 40.87
CA THR A 346 20.19 29.10 41.66
C THR A 346 20.32 28.19 42.89
N ARG A 347 19.21 27.67 43.44
CA ARG A 347 19.24 26.68 44.54
C ARG A 347 19.56 25.25 44.07
N LYS A 348 19.25 24.90 42.82
CA LYS A 348 19.46 23.53 42.31
C LYS A 348 20.88 23.28 41.81
N ARG A 349 21.59 24.28 41.27
CA ARG A 349 22.97 24.12 40.77
C ARG A 349 23.99 23.68 41.85
N LYS A 350 23.83 24.12 43.11
CA LYS A 350 24.74 23.71 44.21
C LYS A 350 24.64 22.23 44.62
N ARG A 351 23.56 21.51 44.28
CA ARG A 351 23.42 20.08 44.63
C ARG A 351 24.07 19.13 43.62
N TYR A 352 24.36 19.57 42.39
CA TYR A 352 24.85 18.68 41.33
C TYR A 352 26.38 18.53 41.27
N ALA A 353 27.14 19.33 42.02
CA ALA A 353 28.59 19.17 42.12
C ALA A 353 29.02 18.01 43.04
N ASN A 354 28.13 17.51 43.93
CA ASN A 354 28.50 16.53 44.95
C ASN A 354 28.19 15.06 44.60
N VAL A 355 27.66 14.77 43.41
CA VAL A 355 27.29 13.39 43.00
C VAL A 355 28.27 12.80 41.98
N VAL A 356 29.25 13.57 41.52
CA VAL A 356 30.27 13.11 40.55
C VAL A 356 31.61 12.74 41.22
N TYR A 357 31.74 12.92 42.53
CA TYR A 357 32.98 12.66 43.27
C TYR A 357 32.83 11.84 44.57
N ASN A 358 31.75 11.05 44.72
CA ASN A 358 31.65 10.03 45.78
C ASN A 358 31.00 8.75 45.27
#